data_AF-A0AAJ0QYG1-F1
#
_entry.id   AF-A0AAJ0QYG1-F1
#
_cell.length_a   1.000
_cell.length_b   1.000
_cell.length_c   1.000
_cell.angle_alpha   90.00
_cell.angle_beta   90.00
_cell.angle_gamma   90.00
#
_symmetry.space_group_name_H-M   'P 1'
#
loop_
_entity.id
_entity.type
_entity.pdbx_description
1 polymer ?
#
loop_
_entity_poly.entity_id
_entity_poly.type
_entity_poly.pdbx_seq_one_letter_code
_entity_poly.pdbx_strand_id
1 'polypeptide(L)' 'MLESLNNDDVAFQVVVTGSIFTFFLTFRDKLIASPTLVNEYNQLKLQSTYLDHDQYRAVKSNFIERVLSHS' A
#
# COMPACT_ATOMS: atom_id res chain seq x y z
N MET A 1 -1.54 -17.59 2.20
CA MET A 1 -0.50 -16.77 1.57
C MET A 1 0.59 -17.74 1.11
N LEU A 2 0.95 -17.74 -0.16
CA LEU A 2 2.04 -18.60 -0.63
C LEU A 2 3.33 -17.83 -0.33
N GLU A 3 4.12 -18.31 0.61
CA GLU A 3 5.39 -17.66 0.99
C GLU A 3 6.55 -18.33 0.26
N SER A 4 7.38 -17.52 -0.40
CA SER A 4 8.55 -17.96 -1.18
C SER A 4 9.66 -18.43 -0.23
N LEU A 5 10.31 -19.55 -0.57
CA LEU A 5 11.50 -20.07 0.11
C LEU A 5 12.82 -19.44 -0.38
N ASN A 6 12.76 -18.59 -1.41
CA ASN A 6 13.89 -17.84 -1.92
C ASN A 6 13.90 -16.44 -1.31
N ASN A 7 15.10 -15.95 -0.97
CA ASN A 7 15.42 -14.68 -0.31
C ASN A 7 15.05 -13.41 -1.12
N ASP A 8 14.15 -13.55 -2.09
CA ASP A 8 13.57 -12.47 -2.86
C ASP A 8 12.24 -12.07 -2.18
N ASP A 9 12.22 -10.88 -1.55
CA ASP A 9 11.03 -10.27 -0.95
C ASP A 9 10.02 -9.87 -2.04
N VAL A 10 9.36 -10.87 -2.63
CA VAL A 10 8.37 -10.69 -3.70
C VAL A 10 7.00 -11.14 -3.22
N ALA A 11 6.05 -10.21 -3.28
CA ALA A 11 4.64 -10.49 -3.02
C ALA A 11 3.84 -10.48 -4.33
N PHE A 12 3.10 -11.56 -4.58
CA PHE A 12 2.16 -11.64 -5.70
C PHE A 12 0.73 -11.46 -5.20
N GLN A 13 -0.01 -10.54 -5.81
CA GLN A 13 -1.44 -10.39 -5.60
C GLN A 13 -2.18 -10.81 -6.88
N VAL A 14 -2.86 -11.95 -6.84
CA VAL A 14 -3.65 -12.48 -7.95
C VAL A 14 -5.12 -12.14 -7.72
N VAL A 15 -5.76 -11.52 -8.72
CA VAL A 15 -7.19 -11.18 -8.71
C VAL A 15 -7.85 -11.64 -9.99
N VAL A 16 -9.14 -11.96 -9.92
CA VAL A 16 -9.94 -12.31 -11.10
C VAL A 16 -10.17 -11.05 -11.95
N THR A 17 -10.19 -11.21 -13.27
CA THR A 17 -10.56 -10.12 -14.19
C THR A 17 -11.94 -9.56 -13.85
N GLY A 18 -12.04 -8.23 -13.71
CA GLY A 18 -13.27 -7.55 -13.29
C GLY A 18 -13.54 -7.59 -11.78
N SER A 19 -12.59 -8.05 -10.97
CA SER A 19 -12.72 -8.06 -9.51
C SER A 19 -12.90 -6.67 -8.91
N ILE A 20 -13.70 -6.60 -7.84
CA ILE A 20 -13.83 -5.40 -7.01
C ILE A 20 -12.54 -5.08 -6.22
N PHE A 21 -11.65 -6.05 -6.05
CA PHE A 21 -10.40 -5.91 -5.31
C PHE A 21 -9.28 -5.28 -6.17
N THR A 22 -9.61 -4.27 -6.97
CA THR A 22 -8.70 -3.55 -7.87
C THR A 22 -8.26 -2.19 -7.33
N PHE A 23 -8.66 -1.84 -6.09
CA PHE A 23 -8.34 -0.56 -5.44
C PHE A 23 -6.83 -0.22 -5.42
N PHE A 24 -5.96 -1.23 -5.44
CA PHE A 24 -4.51 -1.05 -5.47
C PHE A 24 -4.04 -0.35 -6.75
N LEU A 25 -4.75 -0.52 -7.87
CA LEU A 25 -4.49 0.21 -9.12
C LEU A 25 -4.81 1.69 -8.94
N THR A 26 -6.00 2.02 -8.42
CA THR A 26 -6.41 3.40 -8.15
C THR A 26 -5.48 4.10 -7.16
N PHE A 27 -5.08 3.40 -6.09
CA PHE A 27 -4.13 3.94 -5.12
C PHE A 27 -2.78 4.26 -5.78
N ARG A 28 -2.22 3.32 -6.56
CA ARG A 28 -0.98 3.52 -7.32
C ARG A 28 -1.09 4.73 -8.25
N ASP A 29 -2.17 4.82 -9.02
CA ASP A 29 -2.35 5.87 -10.02
C ASP A 29 -2.45 7.25 -9.37
N LYS A 30 -3.13 7.36 -8.21
CA LYS A 30 -3.16 8.60 -7.40
C LYS A 30 -1.77 9.00 -6.89
N LEU A 31 -0.94 8.04 -6.47
CA LEU A 31 0.45 8.33 -6.07
C LEU A 31 1.28 8.83 -7.26
N ILE A 32 1.18 8.17 -8.43
CA ILE A 32 1.92 8.58 -9.63
C ILE A 32 1.53 10.01 -10.05
N ALA A 33 0.25 10.36 -9.95
CA ALA A 33 -0.25 11.67 -10.32
C ALA A 33 0.10 12.79 -9.33
N SER A 34 0.59 12.47 -8.12
CA SER A 34 0.84 13.46 -7.06
C SER A 34 2.15 13.21 -6.32
N PRO A 35 3.22 13.97 -6.65
CA PRO A 35 4.47 13.94 -5.89
C PRO A 35 4.28 14.23 -4.40
N THR A 36 3.29 15.05 -4.04
CA THR A 36 2.93 15.33 -2.64
C THR A 36 2.49 14.08 -1.91
N LEU A 37 1.59 13.28 -2.50
CA LEU A 37 1.14 12.03 -1.89
C LEU A 37 2.27 11.00 -1.76
N VAL A 38 3.21 10.97 -2.72
CA VAL A 38 4.41 10.14 -2.63
C VAL A 38 5.28 10.55 -1.44
N ASN A 39 5.50 11.86 -1.26
CA ASN A 39 6.25 12.37 -0.12
C ASN A 39 5.58 12.04 1.21
N GLU A 40 4.27 12.25 1.34
CA GLU A 40 3.52 11.88 2.54
C GLU A 40 3.62 10.39 2.85
N TYR A 41 3.46 9.53 1.84
CA TYR A 41 3.56 8.08 2.03
C TYR A 41 4.98 7.65 2.42
N ASN A 42 6.01 8.29 1.86
CA ASN A 42 7.40 8.05 2.25
C ASN A 42 7.68 8.48 3.69
N GLN A 43 7.17 9.63 4.12
CA GLN A 43 7.31 10.08 5.51
C GLN A 43 6.59 9.14 6.48
N LEU A 44 5.39 8.66 6.13
CA LEU A 44 4.67 7.66 6.92
C LEU A 44 5.52 6.40 7.13
N LYS A 45 6.16 5.89 6.07
CA LYS A 45 7.06 4.72 6.17
C LYS A 45 8.25 4.98 7.09
N LEU A 46 8.90 6.15 6.95
CA LEU A 46 10.05 6.52 7.80
C LEU A 46 9.65 6.63 9.28
N GLN A 47 8.51 7.28 9.54
CA GLN A 47 7.96 7.45 10.88
C GLN A 47 7.39 6.15 11.47
N SER A 48 7.27 5.09 10.69
CA SER A 48 6.77 3.79 11.16
C SER A 48 7.87 2.76 11.42
N THR A 49 9.15 3.15 11.30
CA THR A 49 10.30 2.22 11.43
C THR A 49 10.42 1.56 12.81
N TYR A 50 9.83 2.15 13.85
CA TYR A 50 9.79 1.60 15.21
C TYR A 50 8.53 0.78 15.51
N LEU A 51 7.55 0.76 14.60
CA LEU A 51 6.30 0.05 14.77
C LEU A 51 6.48 -1.44 14.46
N ASP A 52 5.73 -2.27 15.17
CA ASP A 52 5.57 -3.67 14.76
C ASP A 52 4.72 -3.78 13.48
N HIS A 53 4.65 -4.99 12.93
CA HIS A 53 3.94 -5.23 11.67
C HIS A 53 2.44 -4.89 11.73
N ASP A 54 1.76 -5.15 12.84
CA ASP A 54 0.32 -4.92 12.98
C ASP A 54 0.02 -3.43 13.13
N GLN A 55 0.81 -2.73 13.94
CA GLN A 55 0.75 -1.28 14.11
C GLN A 55 1.03 -0.57 12.78
N TYR A 56 2.09 -0.96 12.08
CA TYR A 56 2.41 -0.40 10.77
C TYR A 56 1.29 -0.67 9.76
N ARG A 57 0.72 -1.87 9.75
CA ARG A 57 -0.41 -2.23 8.88
C ARG A 57 -1.61 -1.32 9.14
N ALA A 58 -1.95 -1.05 10.41
CA ALA A 58 -3.06 -0.17 10.77
C ALA A 58 -2.85 1.27 10.28
N VAL A 59 -1.67 1.85 10.53
CA VAL A 59 -1.34 3.22 10.09
C VAL A 59 -1.36 3.32 8.56
N LYS A 60 -0.78 2.33 7.87
CA LYS A 60 -0.78 2.26 6.41
C LYS A 60 -2.20 2.13 5.83
N SER A 61 -3.05 1.30 6.42
CA SER A 61 -4.45 1.16 5.97
C SER A 61 -5.21 2.49 6.04
N ASN A 62 -5.10 3.22 7.16
CA ASN A 62 -5.73 4.53 7.32
C ASN A 62 -5.27 5.52 6.24
N PHE A 63 -3.98 5.54 5.92
CA PHE A 63 -3.45 6.39 4.85
C PHE A 63 -4.03 6.02 3.48
N ILE A 64 -4.07 4.72 3.15
CA ILE A 64 -4.61 4.23 1.88
C ILE A 64 -6.09 4.59 1.75
N GLU A 65 -6.89 4.36 2.80
CA GLU A 65 -8.31 4.70 2.83
C GLU A 65 -8.52 6.20 2.58
N ARG A 66 -7.75 7.07 3.23
CA ARG A 66 -7.80 8.51 3.02
C ARG A 66 -7.46 8.92 1.58
N VAL A 67 -6.46 8.29 0.96
CA VAL A 67 -6.10 8.58 -0.44
C VAL A 67 -7.20 8.13 -1.40
N LEU A 68 -7.85 7.01 -1.10
CA LEU A 68 -8.93 6.47 -1.92
C LEU A 68 -10.27 7.22 -1.74
N SER A 69 -10.50 7.85 -0.59
CA SER A 69 -11.76 8.56 -0.29
C SER A 69 -11.90 9.92 -1.01
N HIS A 70 -10.80 10.53 -1.47
CA HIS A 70 -10.82 11.83 -2.16
C HIS A 70 -10.88 11.60 -3.67
N SER A 71 -12.05 11.78 -4.27
CA SER A 71 -12.28 11.69 -5.73
C SER A 71 -12.00 13.02 -6.41
#